data_AF-S4Y6A4-F1
#
_entry.id   AF-S4Y6A4-F1
#
_cell.length_a   1.000
_cell.length_b   1.000
_cell.length_c   1.000
_cell.angle_alpha   90.00
_cell.angle_beta   90.00
_cell.angle_gamma   90.00
#
_symmetry.space_group_name_H-M   'P 1'
#
loop_
_entity.id
_entity.type
_entity.pdbx_description
1 polymer ?
#
loop_
_entity_poly.entity_id
_entity_poly.type
_entity_poly.pdbx_seq_one_letter_code
_entity_poly.pdbx_strand_id
1 'polypeptide(L)'
;MARRSCYAEAVEETMTDQSLLERITAQAEIMDGKPVVRGTRLTVPFLLGLLAHGATVDEILEEYEGLTREDIQACLLFASRSLEQTSFLPSVREAI
;
A
#
# COMPACT_ATOMS: atom_id res chain seq x y z
N MET A 1 25.74 12.33 12.05
CA MET A 1 24.89 12.68 10.90
C MET A 1 25.07 11.63 9.82
N ALA A 2 24.18 10.63 9.81
CA ALA A 2 23.80 9.81 8.66
C ALA A 2 22.81 8.78 9.21
N ARG A 3 21.52 9.12 9.20
CA ARG A 3 20.43 8.13 9.34
C ARG A 3 20.43 7.30 8.06
N ARG A 4 21.48 6.52 7.82
CA ARG A 4 21.42 5.47 6.80
C ARG A 4 20.50 4.41 7.39
N SER A 5 19.26 4.48 6.94
CA SER A 5 18.16 3.63 7.37
C SER A 5 18.57 2.18 7.21
N CYS A 6 18.28 1.36 8.22
CA CYS A 6 18.32 -0.12 8.21
C CYS A 6 17.74 -0.71 6.90
N TYR A 7 16.89 0.05 6.21
CA TYR A 7 16.28 -0.28 4.92
C TYR A 7 17.26 -0.56 3.76
N ALA A 8 18.46 0.02 3.73
CA ALA A 8 19.32 -0.08 2.53
C ALA A 8 20.07 -1.43 2.41
N GLU A 9 20.23 -2.18 3.51
CA GLU A 9 21.02 -3.41 3.54
C GLU A 9 20.19 -4.69 3.30
N ALA A 10 18.86 -4.58 3.27
CA ALA A 10 17.95 -5.73 3.12
C ALA A 10 17.45 -5.98 1.67
N VAL A 11 17.89 -5.19 0.69
CA VAL A 11 17.21 -5.06 -0.62
C VAL A 11 17.66 -6.09 -1.68
N GLU A 12 18.55 -7.04 -1.38
CA GLU A 12 19.13 -7.90 -2.44
C GLU A 12 18.50 -9.30 -2.58
N GLU A 13 17.51 -9.68 -1.76
CA GLU A 13 16.76 -10.95 -1.92
C GLU A 13 15.23 -10.82 -2.07
N THR A 14 14.69 -9.60 -2.13
CA THR A 14 13.24 -9.34 -2.24
C THR A 14 12.89 -8.58 -3.52
N MET A 15 11.81 -9.00 -4.16
CA MET A 15 11.21 -8.40 -5.36
C MET A 15 11.23 -6.86 -5.32
N THR A 16 11.74 -6.21 -6.38
CA THR A 16 12.01 -4.76 -6.42
C THR A 16 10.74 -3.92 -6.23
N ASP A 17 10.82 -2.84 -5.43
CA ASP A 17 9.74 -1.84 -5.20
C ASP A 17 8.99 -1.42 -6.47
N GLN A 18 9.72 -1.20 -7.56
CA GLN A 18 9.15 -0.78 -8.85
C GLN A 18 8.14 -1.80 -9.39
N SER A 19 8.46 -3.08 -9.30
CA SER A 19 7.61 -4.17 -9.79
C SER A 19 6.34 -4.34 -8.95
N LEU A 20 6.42 -4.07 -7.65
CA LEU A 20 5.26 -4.04 -6.76
C LEU A 20 4.34 -2.87 -7.14
N LEU A 21 4.89 -1.68 -7.35
CA LEU A 21 4.09 -0.50 -7.71
C LEU A 21 3.37 -0.66 -9.06
N GLU A 22 3.93 -1.41 -10.02
CA GLU A 22 3.27 -1.73 -11.30
C GLU A 22 1.97 -2.53 -11.14
N ARG A 23 1.78 -3.21 -10.00
CA ARG A 23 0.56 -3.94 -9.65
C ARG A 23 -0.58 -3.01 -9.23
N ILE A 24 -0.30 -1.75 -8.91
CA ILE A 24 -1.31 -0.75 -8.57
C ILE A 24 -1.57 0.13 -9.79
N THR A 25 -2.85 0.38 -10.08
CA THR A 25 -3.27 1.32 -11.12
C THR A 25 -4.24 2.33 -10.55
N ALA A 26 -4.17 3.57 -11.01
CA ALA A 26 -5.13 4.62 -10.68
C ALA A 26 -5.69 5.15 -12.00
N GLN A 27 -6.99 4.97 -12.21
CA GLN A 27 -7.70 5.49 -13.37
C GLN A 27 -8.74 6.48 -12.87
N ALA A 28 -8.62 7.75 -13.25
CA ALA A 28 -9.53 8.81 -12.79
C ALA A 28 -11.00 8.52 -13.09
N GLU A 29 -11.27 7.73 -14.13
CA GLU A 29 -12.61 7.34 -14.59
C GLU A 29 -13.21 6.16 -13.82
N ILE A 30 -12.43 5.49 -12.95
CA ILE A 30 -12.85 4.28 -12.23
C ILE A 30 -12.72 4.50 -10.72
N MET A 31 -13.77 4.14 -9.97
CA MET A 31 -13.79 4.16 -8.50
C MET A 31 -13.38 5.49 -7.86
N ASP A 32 -13.82 6.62 -8.44
CA ASP A 32 -13.54 7.96 -7.93
C ASP A 32 -12.03 8.29 -7.90
N GLY A 33 -11.27 7.71 -8.84
CA GLY A 33 -9.82 7.90 -8.95
C GLY A 33 -8.99 7.17 -7.88
N LYS A 34 -9.61 6.31 -7.07
CA LYS A 34 -8.90 5.56 -6.03
C LYS A 34 -7.94 4.54 -6.66
N PRO A 35 -6.74 4.36 -6.08
CA PRO A 35 -5.81 3.32 -6.53
C PRO A 35 -6.42 1.93 -6.33
N VAL A 36 -6.33 1.08 -7.35
CA VAL A 36 -6.86 -0.28 -7.40
C VAL A 36 -5.76 -1.28 -7.74
N VAL A 37 -5.91 -2.51 -7.25
CA VAL A 37 -5.05 -3.63 -7.66
C VAL A 37 -5.39 -4.02 -9.09
N ARG A 38 -4.38 -4.08 -9.96
CA ARG A 38 -4.51 -4.38 -11.39
C ARG A 38 -5.22 -5.72 -11.60
N GLY A 39 -6.18 -5.74 -12.53
CA GLY A 39 -6.96 -6.95 -12.82
C GLY A 39 -8.10 -7.21 -11.83
N THR A 40 -8.28 -6.36 -10.82
CA THR A 40 -9.36 -6.47 -9.84
C THR A 40 -10.19 -5.18 -9.77
N ARG A 41 -11.26 -5.19 -8.97
CA ARG A 41 -11.99 -3.99 -8.54
C ARG A 41 -11.75 -3.64 -7.07
N LEU A 42 -10.68 -4.18 -6.48
CA LEU A 42 -10.34 -3.98 -5.07
C LEU A 42 -9.43 -2.76 -4.94
N THR A 43 -9.88 -1.77 -4.17
CA THR A 43 -9.10 -0.55 -3.94
C THR A 43 -8.03 -0.77 -2.87
N VAL A 44 -6.91 -0.06 -2.98
CA VAL A 44 -5.86 -0.06 -1.96
C VAL A 44 -6.43 0.35 -0.58
N PRO A 45 -7.22 1.45 -0.44
CA PRO A 45 -7.81 1.79 0.85
C PRO A 45 -8.76 0.72 1.41
N PHE A 46 -9.45 -0.03 0.56
CA PHE A 46 -10.32 -1.12 1.01
C PHE A 46 -9.52 -2.27 1.62
N LEU A 47 -8.48 -2.74 0.93
CA LEU A 47 -7.61 -3.82 1.43
C LEU A 47 -6.88 -3.42 2.71
N LEU A 48 -6.35 -2.19 2.77
CA LEU A 48 -5.75 -1.64 4.00
C LEU A 48 -6.78 -1.50 5.12
N GLY A 49 -8.03 -1.16 4.78
CA GLY A 49 -9.16 -1.14 5.71
C GLY A 49 -9.42 -2.51 6.33
N LEU A 50 -9.49 -3.57 5.53
CA LEU A 50 -9.67 -4.94 6.04
C LEU A 50 -8.55 -5.32 7.03
N LEU A 51 -7.29 -5.08 6.64
CA LEU A 51 -6.13 -5.32 7.50
C LEU A 51 -6.21 -4.51 8.80
N ALA A 52 -6.61 -3.24 8.74
CA ALA A 52 -6.77 -2.39 9.91
C ALA A 52 -7.89 -2.85 10.86
N HIS A 53 -8.88 -3.59 10.35
CA HIS A 53 -9.96 -4.19 11.15
C HIS A 53 -9.65 -5.62 11.61
N GLY A 54 -8.41 -6.08 11.42
CA GLY A 54 -7.93 -7.35 11.95
C GLY A 54 -8.00 -8.53 11.00
N ALA A 55 -8.42 -8.34 9.75
CA ALA A 55 -8.31 -9.40 8.74
C ALA A 55 -6.83 -9.74 8.51
N THR A 56 -6.52 -11.03 8.42
CA THR A 56 -5.20 -11.52 8.06
C THR A 56 -5.02 -11.53 6.54
N VAL A 57 -3.76 -11.58 6.09
CA VAL A 57 -3.48 -11.69 4.66
C VAL A 57 -4.09 -12.95 4.08
N ASP A 58 -4.02 -14.07 4.80
CA ASP A 58 -4.50 -15.36 4.30
C ASP A 58 -6.03 -15.36 4.16
N GLU A 59 -6.77 -14.81 5.12
CA GLU A 59 -8.24 -14.64 5.01
C GLU A 59 -8.63 -13.77 3.80
N ILE A 60 -7.88 -12.71 3.52
CA ILE A 60 -8.14 -11.86 2.35
C ILE A 60 -7.88 -12.62 1.05
N LEU A 61 -6.81 -13.42 0.99
CA LEU A 61 -6.48 -14.22 -0.20
C LEU A 61 -7.48 -15.37 -0.42
N GLU A 62 -8.04 -15.93 0.65
CA GLU A 62 -9.09 -16.94 0.59
C GLU A 62 -10.42 -16.36 0.10
N GLU A 63 -10.78 -15.15 0.52
CA GLU A 63 -12.04 -14.48 0.13
C GLU A 63 -11.99 -13.94 -1.31
N TYR A 64 -10.83 -13.45 -1.77
CA TYR A 64 -10.68 -12.78 -3.06
C TYR A 64 -9.81 -13.57 -4.03
N GLU A 65 -10.46 -14.44 -4.82
CA GLU A 65 -9.80 -15.22 -5.87
C GLU A 65 -9.05 -14.33 -6.88
N GLY A 66 -7.81 -14.70 -7.19
CA GLY A 66 -6.94 -13.96 -8.10
C GLY A 66 -6.12 -12.85 -7.44
N LEU A 67 -6.31 -12.59 -6.15
CA LEU A 67 -5.41 -11.76 -5.37
C LEU A 67 -4.18 -12.57 -4.93
N THR A 68 -3.02 -11.94 -4.90
CA THR A 68 -1.76 -12.56 -4.48
C THR A 68 -1.15 -11.82 -3.30
N ARG A 69 -0.20 -12.45 -2.60
CA ARG A 69 0.49 -11.81 -1.47
C ARG A 69 1.25 -10.55 -1.92
N GLU A 70 1.77 -10.58 -3.14
CA GLU A 70 2.46 -9.46 -3.79
C GLU A 70 1.53 -8.27 -4.02
N ASP A 71 0.22 -8.49 -4.23
CA ASP A 71 -0.75 -7.39 -4.34
C ASP A 71 -0.94 -6.68 -2.99
N ILE A 72 -0.96 -7.43 -1.90
CA ILE A 72 -1.03 -6.87 -0.55
C ILE A 72 0.24 -6.09 -0.23
N GLN A 73 1.41 -6.64 -0.58
CA GLN A 73 2.69 -5.92 -0.45
C GLN A 73 2.70 -4.64 -1.30
N ALA A 74 2.17 -4.68 -2.52
CA ALA A 74 2.06 -3.52 -3.39
C ALA A 74 1.14 -2.44 -2.78
N CYS A 75 0.04 -2.84 -2.14
CA CYS A 75 -0.86 -1.93 -1.43
C CYS A 75 -0.14 -1.22 -0.25
N LEU A 76 0.63 -1.97 0.54
CA LEU A 76 1.41 -1.43 1.66
C LEU A 76 2.51 -0.48 1.18
N LEU A 77 3.25 -0.88 0.14
CA LEU A 77 4.30 -0.05 -0.46
C LEU A 77 3.72 1.23 -1.05
N PHE A 78 2.61 1.14 -1.79
CA PHE A 78 1.92 2.30 -2.34
C PHE A 78 1.51 3.28 -1.24
N ALA A 79 0.94 2.78 -0.13
CA ALA A 79 0.58 3.62 1.01
C ALA A 79 1.80 4.29 1.64
N SER A 80 2.88 3.55 1.90
CA SER A 80 4.13 4.10 2.44
C SER A 80 4.66 5.24 1.58
N ARG A 81 4.77 5.03 0.25
CA ARG A 81 5.25 6.05 -0.70
C ARG A 81 4.32 7.27 -0.77
N SER A 82 3.01 7.04 -0.75
CA SER A 82 2.01 8.12 -0.77
C SER A 82 2.12 9.01 0.48
N LEU A 83 2.39 8.41 1.65
CA LEU A 83 2.59 9.14 2.90
C LEU A 83 3.92 9.90 2.90
N GLU A 84 5.00 9.34 2.32
CA GLU A 84 6.28 10.05 2.16
C GLU A 84 6.16 11.31 1.29
N GLN A 85 5.36 11.25 0.23
CA GLN A 85 5.16 12.36 -0.70
C GLN A 85 4.14 13.39 -0.19
N THR A 86 3.35 13.03 0.81
CA THR A 86 2.36 13.93 1.40
C THR A 86 3.03 14.85 2.41
N SER A 87 3.04 16.15 2.13
CA SER A 87 3.44 17.15 3.12
C SER A 87 2.32 17.31 4.16
N PHE A 88 2.50 16.69 5.32
CA PHE A 88 1.63 16.94 6.47
C PHE A 88 1.97 18.31 7.04
N LEU A 89 1.04 19.26 6.90
CA LEU A 89 1.06 20.42 7.78
C LEU A 89 0.70 19.92 9.19
N PRO A 90 1.53 20.17 10.21
CA PRO A 90 1.13 19.88 11.57
C PRO A 90 -0.03 20.81 11.91
N SER A 91 -1.27 20.37 11.69
CA SER A 91 -2.40 20.97 12.38
C SER A 91 -2.37 20.46 13.81
N VAL A 92 -1.43 20.99 14.58
CA VAL A 92 -1.47 20.91 16.03
C VAL A 92 -2.74 21.65 16.43
N ARG A 93 -3.82 20.91 16.65
CA ARG A 93 -4.71 21.29 17.73
C ARG A 93 -4.08 20.70 18.96
N GLU A 94 -3.34 21.52 19.68
CA GLU A 94 -3.14 21.30 21.10
C GLU A 94 -4.54 21.17 21.70
N ALA A 95 -4.93 19.93 21.98
CA ALA A 95 -6.16 19.62 22.67
C ALA A 95 -5.78 19.20 24.08
N ILE A 96 -5.70 20.24 24.92
CA ILE A 96 -5.82 20.28 26.40
C ILE A 96 -4.69 19.61 27.20
#